data_AF-A0A0H3W573-F1
#
_entry.id   AF-A0A0H3W573-F1
#
_cell.length_a   1.000
_cell.length_b   1.000
_cell.length_c   1.000
_cell.angle_alpha   90.00
_cell.angle_beta   90.00
_cell.angle_gamma   90.00
#
_symmetry.space_group_name_H-M   'P 1'
#
loop_
_entity.id
_entity.type
_entity.pdbx_description
1 polymer ?
#
loop_
_entity_poly.entity_id
_entity_poly.type
_entity_poly.pdbx_seq_one_letter_code
_entity_poly.pdbx_strand_id
1 'polypeptide(L)'
;MQLLFVAVLVIALVQVNSLTDKQKELLTQHYNQCVAISKVDQAVLQKARAGDFANDPNLKTHIKCISEKIGFQGTDGKFRRDVIEKKLKETLPGDNAKNAKLIETCVVANKDPQLQAFNAFKCLYTNAKINLL
;
A
#
# COMPACT_ATOMS: atom_id res chain seq x y z
N MET A 1 -0.61 -19.59 -54.68
CA MET A 1 -1.99 -19.83 -54.19
C MET A 1 -1.97 -21.21 -53.53
N GLN A 2 -2.15 -21.41 -52.23
CA GLN A 2 -2.92 -20.68 -51.23
C GLN A 2 -2.24 -20.76 -49.84
N LEU A 3 -2.13 -19.59 -49.19
CA LEU A 3 -2.46 -19.30 -47.78
C LEU A 3 -1.70 -20.10 -46.70
N LEU A 4 -0.59 -19.54 -46.19
CA LEU A 4 -0.57 -18.81 -44.90
C LEU A 4 -1.00 -19.68 -43.71
N PHE A 5 -0.07 -20.49 -43.19
CA PHE A 5 -0.15 -20.96 -41.81
C PHE A 5 0.19 -19.79 -40.89
N VAL A 6 -0.89 -19.22 -40.37
CA VAL A 6 -0.96 -18.12 -39.41
C VAL A 6 -0.19 -18.51 -38.15
N ALA A 7 1.10 -18.14 -38.09
CA ALA A 7 1.86 -18.06 -36.86
C ALA A 7 1.45 -16.78 -36.13
N VAL A 8 0.30 -16.82 -35.46
CA VAL A 8 -0.21 -15.74 -34.61
C VAL A 8 -0.44 -16.32 -33.23
N LEU A 9 0.66 -16.65 -32.55
CA LEU A 9 0.70 -16.70 -31.09
C LEU A 9 1.05 -15.29 -30.63
N VAL A 10 0.03 -14.44 -30.62
CA VAL A 10 0.07 -13.11 -30.01
C VAL A 10 0.45 -13.31 -28.55
N ILE A 11 1.67 -12.91 -28.24
CA ILE A 11 2.18 -12.75 -26.88
C ILE A 11 1.16 -11.90 -26.14
N ALA A 12 0.57 -12.47 -25.10
CA ALA A 12 -0.39 -11.81 -24.24
C ALA A 12 0.18 -10.46 -23.79
N LEU A 13 -0.47 -9.37 -24.19
CA LEU A 13 -0.19 -8.03 -23.70
C LEU A 13 -0.43 -8.05 -22.19
N VAL A 14 0.66 -8.12 -21.43
CA VAL A 14 0.65 -7.85 -20.00
C VAL A 14 0.23 -6.39 -19.85
N GLN A 15 -1.04 -6.14 -19.54
CA GLN A 15 -1.48 -4.82 -19.12
C GLN A 15 -0.92 -4.55 -17.72
N VAL A 16 0.31 -4.04 -17.68
CA VAL A 16 0.91 -3.49 -16.46
C VAL A 16 0.17 -2.19 -16.15
N ASN A 17 -0.55 -2.18 -15.02
CA ASN A 17 -1.23 -1.01 -14.46
C ASN A 17 -0.37 0.26 -14.58
N SER A 18 -0.71 1.15 -15.53
CA SER A 18 -0.01 2.42 -15.68
C SER A 18 -0.56 3.41 -14.66
N LEU A 19 0.09 3.52 -13.49
CA LEU A 19 -0.03 4.75 -12.72
C LEU A 19 0.33 5.91 -13.66
N THR A 20 -0.50 6.95 -13.68
CA THR A 20 -0.18 8.17 -14.42
C THR A 20 1.10 8.80 -13.87
N ASP A 21 1.85 9.51 -14.71
CA ASP A 21 3.13 10.10 -14.27
C ASP A 21 2.95 11.04 -13.08
N LYS A 22 1.81 11.76 -13.04
CA LYS A 22 1.42 12.61 -11.90
C LYS A 22 1.24 11.83 -10.60
N GLN A 23 0.67 10.63 -10.64
CA GLN A 23 0.51 9.79 -9.46
C GLN A 23 1.85 9.24 -8.98
N LYS A 24 2.73 8.85 -9.90
CA LYS A 24 4.08 8.39 -9.56
C LYS A 24 4.91 9.49 -8.92
N GLU A 25 4.82 10.71 -9.45
CA GLU A 25 5.49 11.88 -8.89
C GLU A 25 5.00 12.19 -7.47
N LEU A 26 3.67 12.19 -7.27
CA LEU A 26 3.08 12.43 -5.95
C LEU A 26 3.51 11.37 -4.92
N LEU A 27 3.50 10.08 -5.30
CA LEU A 27 3.96 9.00 -4.43
C LEU A 27 5.45 9.15 -4.09
N THR A 28 6.28 9.51 -5.07
CA THR A 28 7.71 9.77 -4.87
C THR A 28 7.93 10.95 -3.92
N GLN A 29 7.16 12.02 -4.08
CA GLN A 29 7.21 13.17 -3.19
C GLN A 29 6.83 12.80 -1.75
N HIS A 30 5.74 12.06 -1.56
CA HIS A 30 5.31 11.59 -0.24
C HIS A 30 6.38 10.71 0.41
N TYR A 31 6.92 9.75 -0.35
CA TYR A 31 8.01 8.89 0.10
C TYR A 31 9.21 9.71 0.59
N ASN A 32 9.71 10.62 -0.25
CA ASN A 32 10.88 11.45 0.09
C ASN A 32 10.65 12.31 1.34
N GLN A 33 9.47 12.92 1.46
CA GLN A 33 9.08 13.67 2.66
C GLN A 33 9.08 12.79 3.90
N CYS A 34 8.53 11.57 3.81
CA CYS A 34 8.45 10.67 4.96
C CYS A 34 9.80 10.07 5.33
N VAL A 35 10.71 9.81 4.39
CA VAL A 35 12.11 9.48 4.69
C VAL A 35 12.79 10.64 5.40
N ALA A 36 12.61 11.88 4.93
CA ALA A 36 13.22 13.05 5.53
C ALA A 36 12.76 13.29 6.99
N ILE A 37 11.49 13.00 7.31
CA ILE A 37 10.91 13.11 8.66
C ILE A 37 11.37 11.95 9.55
N SER A 38 11.21 10.72 9.09
CA SER A 38 11.45 9.52 9.90
C SER A 38 12.91 9.18 10.09
N LYS A 39 13.78 9.59 9.15
CA LYS A 39 15.19 9.16 9.09
C LYS A 39 15.34 7.63 9.10
N VAL A 40 14.33 6.90 8.65
CA VAL A 40 14.37 5.43 8.56
C VAL A 40 15.45 5.00 7.59
N ASP A 41 16.17 3.94 7.96
CA ASP A 41 17.20 3.35 7.11
C ASP A 41 16.59 2.74 5.85
N GLN A 42 17.28 2.89 4.71
CA GLN A 42 16.79 2.40 3.43
C GLN A 42 16.69 0.87 3.39
N ALA A 43 17.60 0.14 4.04
CA ALA A 43 17.54 -1.32 4.10
C ALA A 43 16.35 -1.80 4.95
N VAL A 44 16.00 -1.08 6.01
CA VAL A 44 14.79 -1.35 6.81
C VAL A 44 13.53 -1.18 5.96
N LEU A 45 13.46 -0.12 5.14
CA LEU A 45 12.33 0.08 4.21
C LEU A 45 12.23 -1.02 3.15
N GLN A 46 13.36 -1.43 2.57
CA GLN A 46 13.36 -2.51 1.57
C GLN A 46 12.88 -3.83 2.16
N LYS A 47 13.31 -4.17 3.37
CA LYS A 47 12.81 -5.34 4.10
C LYS A 47 11.31 -5.25 4.37
N ALA A 48 10.82 -4.09 4.81
CA ALA A 48 9.40 -3.88 5.07
C ALA A 48 8.55 -4.04 3.80
N ARG A 49 9.01 -3.52 2.65
CA ARG A 49 8.37 -3.72 1.33
C ARG A 49 8.32 -5.20 0.92
N ALA A 50 9.30 -5.98 1.33
CA ALA A 50 9.35 -7.43 1.14
C ALA A 50 8.55 -8.22 2.19
N GLY A 51 7.89 -7.54 3.13
CA GLY A 51 7.07 -8.17 4.17
C GLY A 51 7.77 -8.39 5.51
N ASP A 52 9.05 -8.05 5.63
CA ASP A 52 9.81 -8.12 6.87
C ASP A 52 9.74 -6.77 7.61
N PHE A 53 8.69 -6.62 8.40
CA PHE A 53 8.44 -5.43 9.21
C PHE A 53 9.21 -5.50 10.54
N ALA A 54 10.40 -4.92 10.55
CA ALA A 54 11.21 -4.77 11.75
C ALA A 54 10.47 -3.93 12.82
N ASN A 55 10.73 -4.23 14.11
CA ASN A 55 10.24 -3.41 15.22
C ASN A 55 11.12 -2.16 15.40
N ASP A 56 11.09 -1.27 14.40
CA ASP A 56 11.92 -0.09 14.33
C ASP A 56 11.07 1.20 14.53
N PRO A 57 11.43 2.11 15.46
CA PRO A 57 10.68 3.34 15.70
C PRO A 57 10.62 4.30 14.50
N ASN A 58 11.69 4.35 13.70
CA ASN A 58 11.74 5.20 12.50
C ASN A 58 10.85 4.61 11.40
N LEU A 59 10.79 3.29 11.26
CA LEU A 59 9.85 2.62 10.35
C LEU A 59 8.39 2.90 10.74
N LYS A 60 8.05 2.85 12.03
CA LYS A 60 6.70 3.22 12.51
C LYS A 60 6.37 4.68 12.20
N THR A 61 7.34 5.58 12.41
CA THR A 61 7.21 7.00 12.06
C THR A 61 7.01 7.19 10.55
N HIS A 62 7.77 6.47 9.72
CA HIS A 62 7.64 6.50 8.26
C HIS A 62 6.25 6.03 7.81
N ILE A 63 5.80 4.89 8.32
CA ILE A 63 4.48 4.32 7.98
C ILE A 63 3.34 5.25 8.42
N LYS A 64 3.42 5.86 9.60
CA LYS A 64 2.45 6.89 10.02
C LYS A 64 2.42 8.05 9.03
N CYS A 65 3.58 8.57 8.66
CA CYS A 65 3.67 9.67 7.70
C CYS A 65 3.04 9.31 6.34
N ILE A 66 3.36 8.13 5.80
CA ILE A 66 2.74 7.65 4.55
C ILE A 66 1.22 7.53 4.71
N SER A 67 0.74 6.91 5.79
CA SER A 67 -0.68 6.76 6.10
C SER A 67 -1.42 8.10 6.13
N GLU A 68 -0.81 9.15 6.68
CA GLU A 68 -1.37 10.50 6.67
C GLU A 68 -1.40 11.11 5.26
N LYS A 69 -0.29 10.99 4.51
CA LYS A 69 -0.17 11.55 3.15
C LYS A 69 -1.13 10.93 2.16
N ILE A 70 -1.34 9.62 2.22
CA ILE A 70 -2.29 8.91 1.35
C ILE A 70 -3.74 9.00 1.84
N GLY A 71 -3.97 9.70 2.96
CA GLY A 71 -5.31 9.99 3.45
C GLY A 71 -5.92 8.92 4.36
N PHE A 72 -5.21 7.85 4.70
CA PHE A 72 -5.75 6.76 5.54
C PHE A 72 -5.86 7.17 7.01
N GLN A 73 -4.98 8.04 7.48
CA GLN A 73 -4.99 8.55 8.85
C GLN A 73 -5.10 10.08 8.87
N GLY A 74 -5.88 10.62 9.79
CA GLY A 74 -5.93 12.06 10.07
C GLY A 74 -4.72 12.53 10.86
N THR A 75 -4.50 13.84 10.91
CA THR A 75 -3.47 14.46 11.77
C THR A 75 -3.77 14.28 13.26
N ASP A 76 -5.02 13.98 13.60
CA ASP A 76 -5.47 13.57 14.94
C ASP A 76 -5.11 12.12 15.29
N GLY A 77 -4.47 11.39 14.37
CA GLY A 77 -4.03 10.01 14.55
C GLY A 77 -5.10 8.95 14.29
N LYS A 78 -6.34 9.33 13.92
CA LYS A 78 -7.43 8.38 13.71
C LYS A 78 -7.50 7.90 12.27
N PHE A 79 -7.89 6.64 12.07
CA PHE A 79 -8.15 6.11 10.74
C PHE A 79 -9.44 6.67 10.13
N ARG A 80 -9.38 7.03 8.85
CA ARG A 80 -10.52 7.31 7.99
C ARG A 80 -10.97 6.00 7.32
N ARG A 81 -11.76 5.21 8.05
CA ARG A 81 -12.12 3.83 7.65
C ARG A 81 -12.83 3.78 6.31
N ASP A 82 -13.66 4.77 6.01
CA ASP A 82 -14.36 4.94 4.73
C ASP A 82 -13.40 5.09 3.55
N VAL A 83 -12.34 5.89 3.72
CA VAL A 83 -11.28 6.08 2.70
C VAL A 83 -10.52 4.77 2.48
N ILE A 84 -10.16 4.07 3.57
CA ILE A 84 -9.45 2.79 3.49
C ILE A 84 -10.31 1.73 2.82
N GLU A 85 -11.60 1.64 3.17
CA GLU A 85 -12.54 0.67 2.58
C GLU A 85 -12.72 0.90 1.10
N LYS A 86 -12.90 2.17 0.68
CA LYS A 86 -12.94 2.54 -0.73
C LYS A 86 -11.67 2.08 -1.44
N LYS A 87 -10.50 2.34 -0.84
CA LYS A 87 -9.22 1.96 -1.47
C LYS A 87 -9.01 0.46 -1.57
N LEU A 88 -9.46 -0.30 -0.58
CA LEU A 88 -9.45 -1.76 -0.63
C LEU A 88 -10.35 -2.30 -1.75
N LYS A 89 -11.57 -1.76 -1.90
CA LYS A 89 -12.49 -2.11 -3.00
C LYS A 89 -11.89 -1.85 -4.39
N GLU A 90 -11.14 -0.75 -4.55
CA GLU A 90 -10.39 -0.45 -5.77
C GLU A 90 -9.23 -1.44 -6.02
N THR A 91 -8.58 -1.89 -4.94
CA THR A 91 -7.40 -2.77 -5.01
C THR A 91 -7.78 -4.25 -5.20
N LEU A 92 -8.91 -4.67 -4.61
CA LEU A 92 -9.46 -6.02 -4.64
C LEU A 92 -10.90 -5.97 -5.18
N PRO A 93 -11.09 -5.68 -6.48
CA PRO A 93 -12.42 -5.53 -7.06
C PRO A 93 -13.19 -6.86 -7.01
N GLY A 94 -14.47 -6.79 -6.64
CA GLY A 94 -15.39 -7.94 -6.62
C GLY A 94 -15.32 -8.83 -5.37
N ASP A 95 -14.34 -8.67 -4.49
CA ASP A 95 -14.20 -9.49 -3.27
C ASP A 95 -14.68 -8.74 -2.02
N ASN A 96 -15.99 -8.46 -1.96
CA ASN A 96 -16.59 -7.68 -0.87
C ASN A 96 -16.38 -8.33 0.51
N ALA A 97 -16.42 -9.67 0.59
CA ALA A 97 -16.23 -10.40 1.84
C ALA A 97 -14.79 -10.24 2.37
N LYS A 98 -13.77 -10.36 1.49
CA LYS A 98 -12.38 -10.12 1.89
C LYS A 98 -12.13 -8.67 2.24
N ASN A 99 -12.69 -7.72 1.49
CA ASN A 99 -12.59 -6.29 1.81
C ASN A 99 -13.13 -5.98 3.21
N ALA A 100 -14.34 -6.46 3.53
CA ALA A 100 -14.95 -6.29 4.85
C ALA A 100 -14.09 -6.92 5.96
N LYS A 101 -13.62 -8.16 5.75
CA LYS A 101 -12.74 -8.86 6.70
C LYS A 101 -11.44 -8.09 6.96
N LEU A 102 -10.79 -7.56 5.91
CA LEU A 102 -9.56 -6.76 6.06
C LEU A 102 -9.80 -5.47 6.85
N ILE A 103 -10.93 -4.78 6.64
CA ILE A 103 -11.30 -3.60 7.43
C ILE A 103 -11.51 -3.96 8.90
N GLU A 104 -12.20 -5.06 9.17
CA GLU A 104 -12.45 -5.52 10.53
C GLU A 104 -11.15 -5.91 11.25
N THR A 105 -10.29 -6.70 10.60
CA THR A 105 -9.11 -7.29 11.24
C THR A 105 -7.89 -6.39 11.25
N CYS A 106 -7.69 -5.54 10.21
CA CYS A 106 -6.46 -4.77 10.05
C CYS A 106 -6.61 -3.28 10.40
N VAL A 107 -7.81 -2.71 10.29
CA VAL A 107 -8.05 -1.28 10.54
C VAL A 107 -8.59 -1.10 11.96
N VAL A 108 -7.76 -1.47 12.93
CA VAL A 108 -8.09 -1.46 14.36
C VAL A 108 -7.51 -0.21 15.01
N ALA A 109 -8.32 0.49 15.81
CA ALA A 109 -7.88 1.69 16.52
C ALA A 109 -6.83 1.36 17.59
N ASN A 110 -5.84 2.22 17.75
CA ASN A 110 -4.82 2.15 18.80
C ASN A 110 -4.57 3.55 19.36
N LYS A 111 -4.25 3.64 20.65
CA LYS A 111 -3.91 4.91 21.32
C LYS A 111 -2.60 5.51 20.78
N ASP A 112 -1.69 4.67 20.31
CA ASP A 112 -0.47 5.09 19.63
C ASP A 112 -0.73 5.14 18.11
N PRO A 113 -0.79 6.33 17.50
CA PRO A 113 -1.07 6.48 16.08
C PRO A 113 0.03 5.92 15.16
N GLN A 114 1.28 5.80 15.65
CA GLN A 114 2.37 5.18 14.88
C GLN A 114 2.23 3.68 14.87
N LEU A 115 1.98 3.09 16.04
CA LEU A 115 1.72 1.65 16.16
C LEU A 115 0.44 1.24 15.41
N GLN A 116 -0.58 2.09 15.44
CA GLN A 116 -1.82 1.90 14.68
C GLN A 116 -1.54 1.72 13.17
N ALA A 117 -0.83 2.68 12.57
CA ALA A 117 -0.50 2.64 11.14
C ALA A 117 0.40 1.45 10.80
N PHE A 118 1.44 1.20 11.61
CA PHE A 118 2.36 0.08 11.46
C PHE A 118 1.63 -1.27 11.43
N ASN A 119 0.75 -1.50 12.42
CA ASN A 119 0.00 -2.74 12.52
C ASN A 119 -0.96 -2.94 11.34
N ALA A 120 -1.64 -1.86 10.91
CA ALA A 120 -2.54 -1.94 9.76
C ALA A 120 -1.78 -2.29 8.47
N PHE A 121 -0.67 -1.62 8.17
CA PHE A 121 0.11 -1.88 6.95
C PHE A 121 0.67 -3.32 6.95
N LYS A 122 1.24 -3.76 8.08
CA LYS A 122 1.72 -5.13 8.25
C LYS A 122 0.60 -6.16 8.07
N CYS A 123 -0.57 -5.91 8.65
CA CYS A 123 -1.73 -6.81 8.55
C CYS A 123 -2.27 -6.91 7.13
N LEU A 124 -2.40 -5.80 6.42
CA LEU A 124 -2.86 -5.77 5.02
C LEU A 124 -1.87 -6.47 4.09
N TYR A 125 -0.56 -6.27 4.28
CA TYR A 125 0.45 -7.03 3.56
C TYR A 125 0.34 -8.53 3.83
N THR A 126 0.20 -8.92 5.11
CA THR A 126 0.16 -10.33 5.51
C THR A 126 -1.05 -11.05 4.94
N ASN A 127 -2.23 -10.44 4.99
CA ASN A 127 -3.51 -11.07 4.63
C ASN A 127 -3.90 -10.88 3.15
N ALA A 128 -3.36 -9.88 2.47
CA ALA A 128 -3.77 -9.53 1.11
C ALA A 128 -2.61 -9.15 0.17
N LYS A 129 -1.36 -9.20 0.62
CA LYS A 129 -0.17 -8.81 -0.16
C LYS A 129 -0.22 -7.39 -0.72
N ILE A 130 -1.01 -6.53 -0.07
CA ILE A 130 -1.11 -5.10 -0.42
C ILE A 130 0.13 -4.40 0.14
N ASN A 131 0.95 -3.85 -0.75
CA ASN A 131 2.13 -3.07 -0.38
C ASN A 131 1.79 -1.56 -0.41
N LEU A 132 2.04 -0.89 0.71
CA LEU A 132 1.75 0.54 0.92
C LEU A 132 3.03 1.36 1.20
N LEU A 133 4.22 0.78 1.00
CA LEU A 133 5.53 1.38 1.26
C LEU A 133 6.37 1.56 -0.01
#